data_AF-A0A424NDM4-F1
#
_entry.id   AF-A0A424NDM4-F1
#
_cell.length_a   1.000
_cell.length_b   1.000
_cell.length_c   1.000
_cell.angle_alpha   90.00
_cell.angle_beta   90.00
_cell.angle_gamma   90.00
#
_symmetry.space_group_name_H-M   'P 1'
#
loop_
_entity.id
_entity.type
_entity.pdbx_description
1 polymer ?
#
loop_
_entity_poly.entity_id
_entity_poly.type
_entity_poly.pdbx_seq_one_letter_code
_entity_poly.pdbx_strand_id
1 'polypeptide(L)' 'YTGEYTKEIDLVKYTKGIYFLEITTENGVIYKKMIMI' A
#
# COMPACT_ATOMS: atom_id res chain seq x y z
N TYR A 1 15.79 3.48 11.83
CA TYR A 1 15.32 2.14 11.44
C TYR A 1 15.12 2.14 9.93
N THR A 2 16.01 1.45 9.22
CA THR A 2 15.90 1.25 7.76
C THR A 2 15.10 -0.04 7.57
N GLY A 3 13.79 0.08 7.33
CA GLY A 3 12.94 -1.08 7.07
C GLY A 3 13.25 -1.65 5.68
N GLU A 4 13.35 -2.97 5.57
CA GLU A 4 13.44 -3.65 4.27
C GLU A 4 12.07 -3.61 3.59
N TYR A 5 12.02 -3.05 2.37
CA TYR A 5 10.80 -3.03 1.55
C TYR A 5 10.58 -4.42 0.95
N THR A 6 9.91 -5.31 1.68
CA THR A 6 9.62 -6.67 1.22
C THR A 6 8.40 -6.77 0.29
N LYS A 7 7.61 -5.70 0.19
CA LYS A 7 6.39 -5.63 -0.63
C LYS A 7 6.41 -4.35 -1.46
N GLU A 8 6.92 -4.44 -2.68
CA GLU A 8 6.89 -3.34 -3.65
C GLU A 8 5.60 -3.40 -4.48
N ILE A 9 4.93 -2.25 -4.63
CA ILE A 9 3.74 -2.09 -5.47
C ILE A 9 4.09 -1.10 -6.58
N ASP A 10 4.19 -1.59 -7.81
CA ASP A 10 4.36 -0.75 -8.99
C ASP A 10 3.04 -0.05 -9.32
N LEU A 11 2.98 1.25 -9.05
CA LEU A 11 1.80 2.08 -9.29
C LEU A 11 1.68 2.57 -10.74
N VAL A 12 2.72 2.44 -11.56
CA VAL A 12 2.73 2.92 -12.96
C VAL A 12 1.90 2.01 -13.86
N LYS A 13 1.76 0.73 -13.48
CA LYS A 13 0.99 -0.27 -14.24
C LYS A 13 -0.52 -0.19 -14.02
N TYR A 14 -0.98 0.52 -12.99
CA TYR A 14 -2.40 0.61 -12.64
C TYR A 14 -2.90 2.04 -12.88
N THR A 15 -3.68 2.21 -13.94
CA THR A 15 -4.29 3.48 -14.36
C THR A 15 -5.13 4.13 -13.26
N LYS A 16 -5.32 5.47 -13.34
CA LYS A 16 -6.08 6.33 -12.41
C LYS A 16 -7.19 5.60 -11.65
N GLY A 17 -7.14 5.64 -10.33
CA GLY A 17 -8.04 4.86 -9.48
C GLY A 17 -7.89 5.16 -7.99
N ILE A 18 -8.84 4.63 -7.22
CA ILE A 18 -8.81 4.66 -5.76
C ILE A 18 -8.29 3.31 -5.29
N TYR A 19 -7.20 3.33 -4.53
CA TYR A 19 -6.55 2.14 -3.99
C TYR A 19 -6.81 2.06 -2.48
N PHE A 20 -7.25 0.90 -2.03
CA PHE A 20 -7.35 0.57 -0.62
C PHE A 20 -6.24 -0.42 -0.28
N LEU A 21 -5.35 0.00 0.61
CA LEU A 21 -4.28 -0.83 1.14
C LEU A 21 -4.73 -1.34 2.50
N GLU A 22 -4.82 -2.65 2.62
CA GLU A 22 -4.96 -3.36 3.89
C GLU A 22 -3.61 -3.98 4.23
N ILE A 23 -3.04 -3.57 5.35
CA ILE A 23 -1.77 -4.10 5.85
C ILE A 23 -2.06 -4.81 7.16
N THR A 24 -1.98 -6.13 7.12
CA THR A 24 -2.12 -6.99 8.31
C THR A 24 -0.75 -7.18 8.95
N THR A 25 -0.65 -6.76 10.21
CA THR A 25 0.52 -6.98 11.06
C THR A 25 0.13 -7.84 12.25
N GLU A 26 1.10 -8.39 12.96
CA GLU A 26 0.85 -9.16 14.20
C GLU A 26 0.13 -8.33 15.27
N ASN A 27 0.27 -7.00 15.23
CA ASN A 27 -0.32 -6.07 16.18
C ASN A 27 -1.68 -5.51 15.72
N GLY A 28 -2.18 -5.94 14.56
CA GLY A 28 -3.47 -5.51 14.02
C GLY A 28 -3.42 -5.08 12.56
N VAL A 29 -4.52 -4.49 12.12
CA VAL A 29 -4.76 -4.13 10.71
C VAL A 29 -4.68 -2.62 10.51
N ILE A 30 -3.89 -2.19 9.54
CA ILE A 30 -3.76 -0.80 9.13
C ILE A 30 -4.48 -0.61 7.79
N TYR A 31 -5.39 0.35 7.74
CA TYR A 31 -6.12 0.74 6.53
C TYR A 31 -5.61 2.06 5.96
N LYS A 32 -5.30 2.10 4.67
CA LYS A 32 -4.88 3.33 3.99
C LYS A 32 -5.58 3.50 2.64
N LYS A 33 -6.20 4.65 2.45
CA LYS A 33 -6.78 5.07 1.16
C LYS A 33 -5.75 5.90 0.39
N MET A 34 -5.51 5.53 -0.86
CA MET A 34 -4.70 6.30 -1.79
C MET A 34 -5.52 6.65 -3.03
N ILE A 35 -5.34 7.86 -3.54
CA ILE A 35 -5.99 8.33 -4.75
C ILE A 35 -4.87 8.69 -5.73
N MET A 36 -4.89 8.08 -6.91
CA MET A 36 -3.96 8.41 -8.00
C MET A 36 -4.73 9.11 -9.12
N ILE A 37 -4.29 10.33 -9.45
CA ILE A 37 -4.91 11.22 -10.45
C ILE A 37 -4.10 11.33 -11.74
#